data_AF-A0A970H215-F1
#
_entry.id   AF-A0A970H215-F1
#
_cell.length_a   1.000
_cell.length_b   1.000
_cell.length_c   1.000
_cell.angle_alpha   90.00
_cell.angle_beta   90.00
_cell.angle_gamma   90.00
#
_symmetry.space_group_name_H-M   'P 1'
#
loop_
_entity.id
_entity.type
_entity.pdbx_description
1 polymer ?
#
loop_
_entity_poly.entity_id
_entity_poly.type
_entity_poly.pdbx_seq_one_letter_code
_entity_poly.pdbx_strand_id
1 'polypeptide(L)'
;MKFDFDDFPVGEYVNRIDEFMNEWEIFTASAETNYVQVSEEDGNKYITLNGLVDVRTWDMLEPPYTLSFDAKTSATKYVGFFVRGVYPVIKHNPANAGGIKQVLHYLEIDWYEQNGGQNGTTGLGGSGISIMPGEGCLRLNIKTYEEDGLKIGNAYYDFDYPEEFDPSEFFNVMFKDDGEKVEIYINQELLATVEMSNPGKYDDDEEDDNEYFNTAVVTDASGEEVLRIDNARISAYGSQLAITTRAQTAHIDNLILTYEGSTPSPEPEVTETPTSTKNSSATPSPTENIEKTNDDSSGMQLAEKIIVVGVAVIIVVGIILVVLKRRKK
;
A
#
# COMPACT_ATOMS: atom_id res chain seq x y z
N MET A 1 -16.12 -6.33 4.60
CA MET A 1 -15.11 -6.92 5.51
C MET A 1 -14.42 -5.78 6.26
N LYS A 2 -14.26 -5.89 7.59
CA LYS A 2 -13.45 -4.99 8.42
C LYS A 2 -12.32 -5.81 9.03
N PHE A 3 -11.13 -5.23 9.10
CA PHE A 3 -9.97 -5.82 9.71
C PHE A 3 -9.30 -4.82 10.64
N ASP A 4 -9.01 -5.27 11.86
CA ASP A 4 -8.26 -4.57 12.90
C ASP A 4 -7.24 -5.53 13.52
N PHE A 5 -6.41 -5.03 14.43
CA PHE A 5 -5.23 -5.73 14.93
C PHE A 5 -5.30 -6.06 16.42
N ASP A 6 -6.47 -5.88 17.05
CA ASP A 6 -6.64 -5.97 18.50
C ASP A 6 -6.32 -7.36 19.06
N ASP A 7 -6.67 -8.41 18.29
CA ASP A 7 -6.46 -9.80 18.68
C ASP A 7 -5.02 -10.29 18.45
N PHE A 8 -4.15 -9.47 17.83
CA PHE A 8 -2.80 -9.89 17.48
C PHE A 8 -1.76 -9.51 18.55
N PRO A 9 -0.82 -10.41 18.87
CA PRO A 9 0.38 -10.09 19.65
C PRO A 9 1.21 -8.97 19.02
N VAL A 10 1.60 -7.99 19.85
CA VAL A 10 2.58 -6.99 19.45
C VAL A 10 3.91 -7.67 19.12
N GLY A 11 4.51 -7.26 18.00
CA GLY A 11 5.75 -7.83 17.50
C GLY A 11 5.55 -9.06 16.60
N GLU A 12 4.31 -9.50 16.36
CA GLU A 12 4.05 -10.57 15.41
C GLU A 12 4.31 -10.12 13.98
N TYR A 13 5.14 -10.89 13.26
CA TYR A 13 5.36 -10.67 11.83
C TYR A 13 4.14 -11.16 11.06
N VAL A 14 3.54 -10.26 10.30
CA VAL A 14 2.46 -10.58 9.39
C VAL A 14 3.12 -11.05 8.10
N ASN A 15 3.51 -12.32 8.03
CA ASN A 15 4.05 -12.94 6.82
C ASN A 15 2.98 -13.73 6.04
N ARG A 16 1.79 -13.88 6.63
CA ARG A 16 0.64 -14.59 6.09
C ARG A 16 -0.63 -13.82 6.38
N ILE A 17 -0.80 -12.70 5.69
CA ILE A 17 -2.07 -11.97 5.73
C ILE A 17 -3.21 -12.82 5.16
N ASP A 18 -2.91 -13.87 4.39
CA ASP A 18 -3.86 -14.83 3.84
C ASP A 18 -4.62 -15.65 4.90
N GLU A 19 -4.13 -15.72 6.14
CA GLU A 19 -4.88 -16.33 7.25
C GLU A 19 -5.92 -15.39 7.87
N PHE A 20 -5.87 -14.09 7.53
CA PHE A 20 -6.58 -13.03 8.26
C PHE A 20 -7.35 -12.04 7.36
N MET A 21 -6.88 -11.87 6.13
CA MET A 21 -7.40 -11.04 5.06
C MET A 21 -7.29 -11.86 3.78
N ASN A 22 -8.20 -12.84 3.60
CA ASN A 22 -8.17 -13.79 2.48
C ASN A 22 -8.05 -13.14 1.09
N GLU A 23 -8.42 -11.87 0.94
CA GLU A 23 -8.35 -11.10 -0.31
C GLU A 23 -6.96 -10.47 -0.56
N TRP A 24 -6.04 -10.53 0.41
CA TRP A 24 -4.78 -9.79 0.39
C TRP A 24 -3.56 -10.70 0.48
N GLU A 25 -2.45 -10.21 -0.05
CA GLU A 25 -1.13 -10.80 0.04
C GLU A 25 -0.10 -9.73 0.42
N ILE A 26 1.03 -10.20 0.98
CA ILE A 26 2.16 -9.35 1.32
C ILE A 26 3.35 -9.75 0.45
N PHE A 27 3.93 -8.76 -0.21
CA PHE A 27 5.24 -8.88 -0.82
C PHE A 27 6.26 -8.04 -0.04
N THR A 28 7.38 -8.65 0.33
CA THR A 28 8.53 -7.97 0.91
C THR A 28 9.76 -8.26 0.07
N ALA A 29 10.54 -7.23 -0.28
CA ALA A 29 11.81 -7.46 -0.96
C ALA A 29 12.79 -8.18 0.00
N SER A 30 13.70 -8.99 -0.54
CA SER A 30 14.61 -9.81 0.27
C SER A 30 15.63 -8.97 1.05
N ALA A 31 15.29 -8.60 2.28
CA ALA A 31 16.20 -8.09 3.31
C ALA A 31 15.51 -8.21 4.68
N GLU A 32 16.26 -8.54 5.74
CA GLU A 32 15.72 -8.62 7.11
C GLU A 32 15.18 -7.28 7.65
N THR A 33 15.55 -6.18 7.01
CA THR A 33 15.05 -4.84 7.35
C THR A 33 13.68 -4.55 6.74
N ASN A 34 13.19 -5.37 5.82
CA ASN A 34 11.85 -5.23 5.25
C ASN A 34 10.88 -6.14 6.02
N TYR A 35 9.80 -5.58 6.55
CA TYR A 35 8.83 -6.34 7.32
C TYR A 35 7.44 -5.71 7.35
N VAL A 36 6.45 -6.56 7.65
CA VAL A 36 5.13 -6.16 8.13
C VAL A 36 4.96 -6.74 9.53
N GLN A 37 4.65 -5.91 10.51
CA GLN A 37 4.61 -6.33 11.91
C GLN A 37 3.53 -5.60 12.70
N VAL A 38 2.84 -6.31 13.59
CA VAL A 38 1.90 -5.70 14.52
C VAL A 38 2.65 -4.84 15.54
N SER A 39 2.24 -3.60 15.68
CA SER A 39 2.80 -2.58 16.55
C SER A 39 1.70 -1.97 17.42
N GLU A 40 2.08 -1.30 18.51
CA GLU A 40 1.13 -0.65 19.42
C GLU A 40 1.68 0.71 19.86
N GLU A 41 0.81 1.71 19.87
CA GLU A 41 1.09 3.06 20.38
C GLU A 41 -0.17 3.59 21.08
N ASP A 42 -0.02 4.11 22.31
CA ASP A 42 -1.12 4.67 23.11
C ASP A 42 -2.36 3.75 23.25
N GLY A 43 -2.13 2.44 23.22
CA GLY A 43 -3.18 1.42 23.33
C GLY A 43 -3.87 1.08 22.01
N ASN A 44 -3.49 1.70 20.89
CA ASN A 44 -3.96 1.35 19.55
C ASN A 44 -3.01 0.35 18.87
N LYS A 45 -3.53 -0.76 18.35
CA LYS A 45 -2.74 -1.74 17.59
C LYS A 45 -2.93 -1.57 16.09
N TYR A 46 -1.84 -1.68 15.34
CA TYR A 46 -1.82 -1.48 13.88
C TYR A 46 -0.70 -2.31 13.24
N ILE A 47 -0.69 -2.44 11.91
CA ILE A 47 0.47 -2.96 11.20
C ILE A 47 1.43 -1.87 10.81
N THR A 48 2.71 -2.12 11.01
CA THR A 48 3.82 -1.33 10.49
C THR A 48 4.35 -1.99 9.23
N LEU A 49 4.30 -1.29 8.10
CA LEU A 49 4.99 -1.62 6.87
C LEU A 49 6.32 -0.87 6.89
N ASN A 50 7.44 -1.61 6.83
CA ASN A 50 8.77 -1.01 6.86
C ASN A 50 9.64 -1.50 5.70
N GLY A 51 10.28 -0.56 5.01
CA GLY A 51 11.26 -0.85 3.97
C GLY A 51 10.63 -0.95 2.59
N LEU A 52 10.88 -2.05 1.88
CA LEU A 52 10.34 -2.37 0.55
C LEU A 52 9.21 -3.39 0.72
N VAL A 53 7.96 -2.90 0.81
CA VAL A 53 6.78 -3.71 1.11
C VAL A 53 5.60 -3.30 0.25
N ASP A 54 4.86 -4.29 -0.27
CA ASP A 54 3.49 -4.14 -0.77
C ASP A 54 2.53 -5.01 0.05
N VAL A 55 1.42 -4.43 0.48
CA VAL A 55 0.23 -5.16 0.93
C VAL A 55 -0.84 -4.92 -0.12
N ARG A 56 -1.27 -5.95 -0.84
CA ARG A 56 -2.15 -5.78 -2.02
C ARG A 56 -3.17 -6.89 -2.13
N THR A 57 -4.23 -6.69 -2.91
CA THR A 57 -5.17 -7.80 -3.18
C THR A 57 -4.52 -8.84 -4.09
N TRP A 58 -4.75 -10.13 -3.82
CA TRP A 58 -4.18 -11.21 -4.65
C TRP A 58 -4.91 -11.36 -5.99
N ASP A 59 -6.18 -10.94 -6.06
CA ASP A 59 -6.98 -10.87 -7.28
C ASP A 59 -7.42 -9.42 -7.60
N MET A 60 -7.95 -9.24 -8.80
CA MET A 60 -8.62 -8.02 -9.25
C MET A 60 -10.03 -7.96 -8.67
N LEU A 61 -10.35 -6.86 -7.99
CA LEU A 61 -11.71 -6.58 -7.54
C LEU A 61 -12.53 -5.98 -8.67
N GLU A 62 -13.73 -6.51 -8.87
CA GLU A 62 -14.72 -5.91 -9.76
C GLU A 62 -15.44 -4.75 -9.04
N PRO A 63 -15.57 -3.57 -9.66
CA PRO A 63 -16.41 -2.50 -9.15
C PRO A 63 -17.92 -2.89 -9.22
N PRO A 64 -18.78 -2.35 -8.35
CA PRO A 64 -18.49 -1.29 -7.39
C PRO A 64 -17.87 -1.80 -6.08
N TYR A 65 -16.94 -1.02 -5.52
CA TYR A 65 -16.37 -1.28 -4.20
C TYR A 65 -16.06 0.00 -3.42
N THR A 66 -15.84 -0.16 -2.11
CA THR A 66 -15.30 0.87 -1.23
C THR A 66 -14.15 0.29 -0.42
N LEU A 67 -12.99 0.93 -0.51
CA LEU A 67 -11.81 0.69 0.33
C LEU A 67 -11.69 1.86 1.31
N SER A 68 -11.52 1.58 2.60
CA SER A 68 -11.24 2.57 3.64
C SER A 68 -10.19 2.02 4.60
N PHE A 69 -9.27 2.84 5.07
CA PHE A 69 -8.31 2.48 6.10
C PHE A 69 -7.75 3.73 6.76
N ASP A 70 -7.19 3.57 7.95
CA ASP A 70 -6.44 4.63 8.61
C ASP A 70 -4.95 4.42 8.34
N ALA A 71 -4.26 5.51 8.03
CA ALA A 71 -2.83 5.52 7.73
C ALA A 71 -2.11 6.55 8.59
N LYS A 72 -0.84 6.27 8.89
CA LYS A 72 0.08 7.19 9.56
C LYS A 72 1.48 7.03 8.98
N THR A 73 2.12 8.13 8.60
CA THR A 73 3.50 8.14 8.11
C THR A 73 4.17 9.51 8.23
N SER A 74 5.44 9.53 8.61
CA SER A 74 6.27 10.74 8.52
C SER A 74 6.95 10.91 7.16
N ALA A 75 6.76 9.95 6.25
CA ALA A 75 7.37 9.98 4.92
C ALA A 75 6.56 10.87 3.97
N THR A 76 7.26 11.78 3.29
CA THR A 76 6.69 12.70 2.29
C THR A 76 6.93 12.25 0.85
N LYS A 77 7.30 10.98 0.69
CA LYS A 77 7.53 10.32 -0.60
C LYS A 77 7.53 8.82 -0.40
N TYR A 78 7.30 8.08 -1.49
CA TYR A 78 7.52 6.64 -1.53
C TYR A 78 6.67 5.81 -0.54
N VAL A 79 5.55 6.38 -0.09
CA VAL A 79 4.41 5.68 0.51
C VAL A 79 3.23 5.95 -0.40
N GLY A 80 2.53 4.91 -0.84
CA GLY A 80 1.43 5.08 -1.79
C GLY A 80 0.27 4.13 -1.55
N PHE A 81 -0.93 4.64 -1.84
CA PHE A 81 -2.19 3.93 -1.71
C PHE A 81 -2.83 3.84 -3.08
N PHE A 82 -2.89 2.63 -3.64
CA PHE A 82 -3.23 2.38 -5.02
C PHE A 82 -4.63 1.79 -5.15
N VAL A 83 -5.35 2.28 -6.16
CA VAL A 83 -6.55 1.67 -6.70
C VAL A 83 -6.41 1.59 -8.22
N ARG A 84 -7.15 0.67 -8.84
CA ARG A 84 -7.19 0.46 -10.28
C ARG A 84 -5.82 0.16 -10.88
N GLY A 85 -4.96 -0.44 -10.05
CA GLY A 85 -3.68 -0.98 -10.48
C GLY A 85 -3.85 -2.34 -11.17
N VAL A 86 -2.78 -2.74 -11.84
CA VAL A 86 -2.59 -4.06 -12.46
C VAL A 86 -1.22 -4.57 -12.06
N TYR A 87 -1.16 -5.81 -11.60
CA TYR A 87 0.10 -6.51 -11.39
C TYR A 87 0.02 -7.92 -12.00
N PRO A 88 1.12 -8.40 -12.61
CA PRO A 88 2.38 -7.70 -12.81
C PRO A 88 2.37 -6.81 -14.06
N VAL A 89 2.92 -5.60 -13.96
CA VAL A 89 3.45 -4.88 -15.12
C VAL A 89 4.94 -5.21 -15.22
N ILE A 90 5.40 -5.63 -16.40
CA ILE A 90 6.79 -6.07 -16.58
C ILE A 90 7.44 -5.25 -17.68
N LYS A 91 8.64 -4.70 -17.42
CA LYS A 91 9.43 -3.94 -18.39
C LYS A 91 10.89 -4.35 -18.43
N HIS A 92 11.50 -4.39 -19.62
CA HIS A 92 12.95 -4.40 -19.72
C HIS A 92 13.51 -3.02 -19.34
N ASN A 93 14.26 -2.95 -18.23
CA ASN A 93 14.80 -1.72 -17.68
C ASN A 93 16.34 -1.67 -17.84
N PRO A 94 16.88 -0.94 -18.83
CA PRO A 94 18.32 -0.80 -19.03
C PRO A 94 19.00 0.05 -17.95
N ALA A 95 18.30 0.97 -17.29
CA ALA A 95 18.87 1.78 -16.21
C ALA A 95 19.03 1.02 -14.88
N ASN A 96 18.29 -0.08 -14.68
CA ASN A 96 18.34 -0.87 -13.46
C ASN A 96 19.29 -2.07 -13.60
N ALA A 97 20.30 -2.14 -12.72
CA ALA A 97 21.28 -3.23 -12.65
C ALA A 97 21.97 -3.61 -13.97
N GLY A 98 22.05 -2.69 -14.94
CA GLY A 98 22.66 -2.92 -16.25
C GLY A 98 21.76 -3.62 -17.28
N GLY A 99 20.44 -3.66 -17.06
CA GLY A 99 19.48 -4.29 -17.96
C GLY A 99 18.85 -5.54 -17.36
N ILE A 100 17.65 -5.40 -16.80
CA ILE A 100 16.86 -6.54 -16.27
C ILE A 100 15.43 -6.49 -16.78
N LYS A 101 14.77 -7.67 -16.84
CA LYS A 101 13.31 -7.73 -16.96
C LYS A 101 12.72 -7.47 -15.57
N GLN A 102 12.33 -6.22 -15.33
CA GLN A 102 11.83 -5.74 -14.04
C GLN A 102 10.32 -5.99 -13.94
N VAL A 103 9.92 -6.65 -12.87
CA VAL A 103 8.53 -6.66 -12.43
C VAL A 103 8.28 -5.38 -11.63
N LEU A 104 7.35 -4.54 -12.09
CA LEU A 104 6.94 -3.33 -11.40
C LEU A 104 5.88 -3.68 -10.37
N HIS A 105 6.35 -4.10 -9.20
CA HIS A 105 5.57 -4.08 -7.97
C HIS A 105 5.15 -2.64 -7.62
N TYR A 106 4.17 -2.46 -6.74
CA TYR A 106 3.73 -1.11 -6.36
C TYR A 106 4.83 -0.35 -5.62
N LEU A 107 5.70 -1.03 -4.86
CA LEU A 107 6.89 -0.48 -4.23
C LEU A 107 8.02 -0.14 -5.20
N GLU A 108 7.96 -0.63 -6.44
CA GLU A 108 9.00 -0.36 -7.41
C GLU A 108 8.82 1.03 -8.01
N ILE A 109 9.93 1.68 -8.31
CA ILE A 109 9.91 2.85 -9.17
C ILE A 109 9.99 2.40 -10.63
N ASP A 110 9.33 3.14 -11.52
CA ASP A 110 9.33 2.89 -12.97
C ASP A 110 10.65 3.28 -13.67
N TRP A 111 11.55 4.01 -12.99
CA TRP A 111 12.81 4.51 -13.57
C TRP A 111 12.61 5.33 -14.85
N TYR A 112 11.46 5.97 -15.04
CA TYR A 112 11.11 6.68 -16.28
C TYR A 112 12.18 7.69 -16.72
N GLU A 113 12.51 8.65 -15.85
CA GLU A 113 13.51 9.68 -16.12
C GLU A 113 14.92 9.08 -16.29
N GLN A 114 15.23 8.04 -15.53
CA GLN A 114 16.53 7.36 -15.58
C GLN A 114 16.74 6.61 -16.90
N ASN A 115 15.66 6.24 -17.57
CA ASN A 115 15.66 5.68 -18.92
C ASN A 115 15.48 6.75 -20.01
N GLY A 116 15.65 8.03 -19.66
CA GLY A 116 15.66 9.14 -20.62
C GLY A 116 14.30 9.74 -20.94
N GLY A 117 13.26 9.40 -20.17
CA GLY A 117 11.93 9.99 -20.28
C GLY A 117 11.94 11.51 -20.01
N GLN A 118 11.10 12.25 -20.73
CA GLN A 118 11.03 13.71 -20.70
C GLN A 118 9.61 14.26 -20.58
N ASN A 119 8.59 13.45 -20.85
CA ASN A 119 7.18 13.87 -20.92
C ASN A 119 6.40 13.64 -19.62
N GLY A 120 6.90 12.79 -18.73
CA GLY A 120 6.37 12.56 -17.38
C GLY A 120 7.46 12.60 -16.31
N THR A 121 7.15 12.06 -15.12
CA THR A 121 8.11 11.92 -14.02
C THR A 121 8.30 10.46 -13.61
N THR A 122 9.37 10.13 -12.90
CA THR A 122 9.52 8.82 -12.24
C THR A 122 8.63 8.72 -11.01
N GLY A 123 7.99 7.57 -10.81
CA GLY A 123 7.05 7.33 -9.70
C GLY A 123 6.95 5.86 -9.30
N LEU A 124 6.16 5.59 -8.26
CA LEU A 124 5.87 4.23 -7.78
C LEU A 124 4.88 3.49 -8.68
N GLY A 125 5.00 2.17 -8.76
CA GLY A 125 4.08 1.27 -9.45
C GLY A 125 4.14 1.33 -10.98
N GLY A 126 3.49 0.36 -11.62
CA GLY A 126 3.40 0.26 -13.09
C GLY A 126 2.09 0.78 -13.70
N SER A 127 1.00 0.79 -12.93
CA SER A 127 -0.34 1.21 -13.38
C SER A 127 -1.19 1.72 -12.19
N GLY A 128 -2.33 2.35 -12.51
CA GLY A 128 -3.35 2.75 -11.54
C GLY A 128 -3.30 4.21 -11.09
N ILE A 129 -4.14 4.49 -10.10
CA ILE A 129 -4.28 5.77 -9.41
C ILE A 129 -3.70 5.59 -8.01
N SER A 130 -2.92 6.55 -7.52
CA SER A 130 -2.47 6.54 -6.13
C SER A 130 -2.56 7.88 -5.42
N ILE A 131 -2.79 7.81 -4.11
CA ILE A 131 -2.61 8.92 -3.18
C ILE A 131 -1.32 8.72 -2.40
N MET A 132 -0.53 9.79 -2.29
CA MET A 132 0.76 9.79 -1.60
C MET A 132 0.90 11.07 -0.76
N PRO A 133 1.21 10.97 0.56
CA PRO A 133 1.65 12.12 1.33
C PRO A 133 2.92 12.74 0.75
N GLY A 134 2.91 14.05 0.54
CA GLY A 134 3.99 14.86 -0.02
C GLY A 134 4.53 15.91 0.96
N GLU A 135 5.42 16.79 0.49
CA GLU A 135 5.89 17.92 1.30
C GLU A 135 4.84 19.05 1.27
N GLY A 136 3.92 19.03 2.24
CA GLY A 136 2.84 20.03 2.36
C GLY A 136 1.65 19.81 1.42
N CYS A 137 1.57 18.66 0.75
CA CYS A 137 0.51 18.34 -0.19
C CYS A 137 0.13 16.86 -0.15
N LEU A 138 -1.10 16.54 -0.56
CA LEU A 138 -1.49 15.19 -0.93
C LEU A 138 -1.39 15.07 -2.45
N ARG A 139 -0.50 14.21 -2.92
CA ARG A 139 -0.33 13.95 -4.34
C ARG A 139 -1.32 12.89 -4.79
N LEU A 140 -2.15 13.24 -5.77
CA LEU A 140 -2.86 12.28 -6.61
C LEU A 140 -2.03 12.01 -7.85
N ASN A 141 -1.54 10.78 -7.97
CA ASN A 141 -0.70 10.32 -9.05
C ASN A 141 -1.47 9.35 -9.94
N ILE A 142 -1.36 9.51 -11.26
CA ILE A 142 -1.91 8.61 -12.26
C ILE A 142 -0.78 8.13 -13.15
N LYS A 143 -0.66 6.82 -13.33
CA LYS A 143 0.31 6.23 -14.27
C LYS A 143 -0.07 6.56 -15.69
N THR A 144 0.92 6.89 -16.53
CA THR A 144 0.71 7.24 -17.93
C THR A 144 1.52 6.33 -18.86
N TYR A 145 1.05 6.18 -20.09
CA TYR A 145 1.80 5.64 -21.20
C TYR A 145 2.54 6.77 -21.89
N GLU A 146 3.86 6.67 -21.95
CA GLU A 146 4.71 7.64 -22.66
C GLU A 146 5.42 6.93 -23.81
N GLU A 147 5.73 7.60 -24.91
CA GLU A 147 6.47 6.95 -26.01
C GLU A 147 7.96 6.74 -25.68
N ASP A 148 8.48 7.49 -24.71
CA ASP A 148 9.86 7.49 -24.24
C ASP A 148 10.03 6.77 -22.88
N GLY A 149 11.26 6.77 -22.34
CA GLY A 149 11.59 6.06 -21.10
C GLY A 149 11.29 4.55 -21.20
N LEU A 150 10.52 4.01 -20.24
CA LEU A 150 10.05 2.62 -20.23
C LEU A 150 8.61 2.45 -20.71
N LYS A 151 8.06 3.46 -21.38
CA LYS A 151 6.63 3.56 -21.73
C LYS A 151 5.68 3.61 -20.54
N ILE A 152 6.22 3.93 -19.37
CA ILE A 152 5.49 4.11 -18.12
C ILE A 152 6.01 5.39 -17.49
N GLY A 153 5.16 6.40 -17.45
CA GLY A 153 5.40 7.68 -16.77
C GLY A 153 4.38 7.91 -15.67
N ASN A 154 4.34 9.14 -15.19
CA ASN A 154 3.35 9.61 -14.23
C ASN A 154 2.93 11.03 -14.57
N ALA A 155 1.65 11.30 -14.39
CA ALA A 155 1.10 12.65 -14.25
C ALA A 155 0.46 12.75 -12.87
N TYR A 156 0.50 13.93 -12.27
CA TYR A 156 -0.03 14.13 -10.92
C TYR A 156 -0.56 15.54 -10.72
N TYR A 157 -1.41 15.67 -9.71
CA TYR A 157 -1.83 16.93 -9.13
C TYR A 157 -1.55 16.90 -7.63
N ASP A 158 -0.98 17.98 -7.10
CA ASP A 158 -0.68 18.14 -5.68
C ASP A 158 -1.79 18.99 -5.06
N PHE A 159 -2.65 18.36 -4.27
CA PHE A 159 -3.66 19.05 -3.48
C PHE A 159 -3.03 19.60 -2.21
N ASP A 160 -3.43 20.80 -1.81
CA ASP A 160 -3.10 21.30 -0.47
C ASP A 160 -3.64 20.32 0.59
N TYR A 161 -2.94 20.24 1.72
CA TYR A 161 -3.46 19.49 2.85
C TYR A 161 -4.80 20.05 3.34
N PRO A 162 -5.79 19.19 3.62
CA PRO A 162 -7.01 19.61 4.31
C PRO A 162 -6.67 20.34 5.63
N GLU A 163 -7.61 21.14 6.12
CA GLU A 163 -7.42 21.83 7.39
C GLU A 163 -7.16 20.81 8.52
N GLU A 164 -6.19 21.09 9.39
CA GLU A 164 -5.78 20.20 10.50
C GLU A 164 -5.22 18.83 10.08
N PHE A 165 -4.95 18.59 8.79
CA PHE A 165 -4.32 17.35 8.33
C PHE A 165 -2.83 17.29 8.71
N ASP A 166 -2.44 16.22 9.40
CA ASP A 166 -1.05 15.84 9.67
C ASP A 166 -0.85 14.37 9.31
N PRO A 167 -0.04 14.04 8.28
CA PRO A 167 0.18 12.66 7.89
C PRO A 167 0.96 11.86 8.95
N SER A 168 1.63 12.53 9.90
CA SER A 168 2.34 11.89 11.01
C SER A 168 1.43 11.47 12.16
N GLU A 169 0.16 11.85 12.12
CA GLU A 169 -0.92 11.30 12.92
C GLU A 169 -1.77 10.33 12.08
N PHE A 170 -2.65 9.55 12.72
CA PHE A 170 -3.57 8.68 11.98
C PHE A 170 -4.63 9.53 11.25
N PHE A 171 -4.73 9.31 9.94
CA PHE A 171 -5.75 9.91 9.06
C PHE A 171 -6.45 8.82 8.26
N ASN A 172 -7.72 9.04 7.96
CA ASN A 172 -8.50 8.11 7.15
C ASN A 172 -8.29 8.38 5.66
N VAL A 173 -8.11 7.31 4.88
CA VAL A 173 -8.15 7.33 3.41
C VAL A 173 -9.29 6.43 2.96
N MET A 174 -10.12 6.93 2.05
CA MET A 174 -11.19 6.14 1.45
C MET A 174 -11.28 6.33 -0.06
N PHE A 175 -11.47 5.23 -0.77
CA PHE A 175 -11.75 5.18 -2.20
C PHE A 175 -13.11 4.55 -2.43
N LYS A 176 -13.94 5.18 -3.26
CA LYS A 176 -15.17 4.58 -3.79
C LYS A 176 -15.04 4.48 -5.29
N ASP A 177 -15.18 3.27 -5.81
CA ASP A 177 -15.06 3.00 -7.25
C ASP A 177 -16.39 2.43 -7.74
N ASP A 178 -16.98 3.04 -8.76
CA ASP A 178 -18.20 2.57 -9.43
C ASP A 178 -17.94 1.92 -10.80
N GLY A 179 -16.67 1.83 -11.20
CA GLY A 179 -16.19 1.20 -12.42
C GLY A 179 -15.84 2.15 -13.56
N GLU A 180 -16.30 3.40 -13.50
CA GLU A 180 -15.88 4.47 -14.41
C GLU A 180 -15.46 5.73 -13.66
N LYS A 181 -15.75 5.82 -12.35
CA LYS A 181 -15.40 6.94 -11.50
C LYS A 181 -14.84 6.46 -10.17
N VAL A 182 -13.73 7.07 -9.74
CA VAL A 182 -13.17 6.91 -8.40
C VAL A 182 -13.33 8.20 -7.61
N GLU A 183 -14.02 8.14 -6.48
CA GLU A 183 -14.08 9.22 -5.48
C GLU A 183 -13.07 8.94 -4.37
N ILE A 184 -12.27 9.95 -4.04
CA ILE A 184 -11.18 9.85 -3.06
C ILE A 184 -11.48 10.78 -1.90
N TYR A 185 -11.47 10.25 -0.69
CA TYR A 185 -11.73 10.99 0.53
C TYR A 185 -10.56 10.90 1.51
N ILE A 186 -10.36 11.99 2.25
CA ILE A 186 -9.40 12.08 3.35
C ILE A 186 -10.17 12.57 4.56
N ASN A 187 -10.09 11.85 5.69
CA ASN A 187 -10.84 12.18 6.90
C ASN A 187 -12.36 12.39 6.63
N GLN A 188 -12.94 11.56 5.75
CA GLN A 188 -14.35 11.61 5.31
C GLN A 188 -14.72 12.82 4.44
N GLU A 189 -13.79 13.72 4.13
CA GLU A 189 -13.99 14.83 3.21
C GLU A 189 -13.56 14.46 1.80
N LEU A 190 -14.37 14.83 0.78
CA LEU A 190 -14.02 14.57 -0.61
C LEU A 190 -12.79 15.39 -0.97
N LEU A 191 -11.71 14.73 -1.41
CA LEU A 191 -10.52 15.37 -1.93
C LEU A 191 -10.65 15.59 -3.44
N ALA A 192 -10.97 14.50 -4.16
CA ALA A 192 -10.99 14.49 -5.61
C ALA A 192 -11.93 13.42 -6.17
N THR A 193 -12.31 13.62 -7.42
CA THR A 193 -12.99 12.63 -8.26
C THR A 193 -12.17 12.39 -9.52
N VAL A 194 -11.97 11.13 -9.90
CA VAL A 194 -11.32 10.73 -11.15
C VAL A 194 -12.33 10.03 -12.03
N GLU A 195 -12.77 10.69 -13.10
CA GLU A 195 -13.59 10.08 -14.15
C GLU A 195 -12.68 9.43 -15.19
N MET A 196 -12.95 8.17 -15.51
CA MET A 196 -12.14 7.31 -16.37
C MET A 196 -12.95 6.93 -17.61
N SER A 197 -12.35 7.01 -18.79
CA SER A 197 -13.03 6.68 -20.04
C SER A 197 -12.06 6.22 -21.12
N ASN A 198 -12.60 5.82 -22.27
CA ASN A 198 -11.85 5.32 -23.41
C ASN A 198 -10.98 4.09 -23.07
N PRO A 199 -11.60 2.95 -22.70
CA PRO A 199 -10.87 1.71 -22.49
C PRO A 199 -10.18 1.28 -23.79
N GLY A 200 -8.93 0.83 -23.69
CA GLY A 200 -8.14 0.36 -24.81
C GLY A 200 -6.77 -0.15 -24.39
N LYS A 201 -6.04 -0.66 -25.37
CA LYS A 201 -4.64 -1.10 -25.20
C LYS A 201 -3.70 -0.09 -25.84
N TYR A 202 -2.45 -0.10 -25.40
CA TYR A 202 -1.37 0.61 -26.08
C TYR A 202 -0.66 -0.37 -27.00
N ASP A 203 -1.09 -0.44 -28.27
CA ASP A 203 -0.60 -1.43 -29.25
C ASP A 203 0.92 -1.35 -29.48
N ASP A 204 1.50 -0.16 -29.29
CA ASP A 204 2.95 0.05 -29.39
C ASP A 204 3.72 -0.47 -28.17
N ASP A 205 3.05 -0.95 -27.11
CA ASP A 205 3.65 -1.49 -25.89
C ASP A 205 3.67 -3.03 -25.87
N GLU A 206 4.51 -3.65 -26.70
CA GLU A 206 4.57 -5.12 -26.87
C GLU A 206 4.84 -5.92 -25.57
N GLU A 207 5.32 -5.27 -24.50
CA GLU A 207 5.61 -5.90 -23.21
C GLU A 207 4.43 -5.88 -22.23
N ASP A 208 3.33 -5.20 -22.57
CA ASP A 208 2.13 -5.08 -21.73
C ASP A 208 0.85 -5.11 -22.58
N ASP A 209 0.04 -6.16 -22.41
CA ASP A 209 -1.21 -6.38 -23.14
C ASP A 209 -2.47 -6.09 -22.32
N ASN A 210 -2.32 -5.43 -21.17
CA ASN A 210 -3.45 -5.04 -20.32
C ASN A 210 -4.32 -3.96 -21.00
N GLU A 211 -5.60 -3.97 -20.69
CA GLU A 211 -6.55 -2.93 -21.10
C GLU A 211 -6.66 -1.86 -20.02
N TYR A 212 -6.53 -0.60 -20.44
CA TYR A 212 -6.52 0.57 -19.58
C TYR A 212 -7.59 1.57 -20.01
N PHE A 213 -8.14 2.34 -19.07
CA PHE A 213 -8.77 3.61 -19.38
C PHE A 213 -7.69 4.60 -19.79
N ASN A 214 -7.74 5.04 -21.03
CA ASN A 214 -6.73 5.94 -21.60
C ASN A 214 -7.02 7.39 -21.25
N THR A 215 -8.27 7.74 -20.94
CA THR A 215 -8.62 9.09 -20.50
C THR A 215 -8.95 9.11 -19.01
N ALA A 216 -8.36 10.05 -18.29
CA ALA A 216 -8.69 10.37 -16.91
C ALA A 216 -8.89 11.87 -16.73
N VAL A 217 -9.97 12.27 -16.09
CA VAL A 217 -10.26 13.65 -15.71
C VAL A 217 -10.36 13.71 -14.20
N VAL A 218 -9.49 14.52 -13.58
CA VAL A 218 -9.48 14.74 -12.15
C VAL A 218 -10.16 16.07 -11.85
N THR A 219 -11.19 16.02 -11.02
CA THR A 219 -11.81 17.21 -10.45
C THR A 219 -11.54 17.31 -8.95
N ASP A 220 -11.41 18.52 -8.45
CA ASP A 220 -11.33 18.77 -7.00
C ASP A 220 -12.70 18.63 -6.31
N ALA A 221 -12.72 18.84 -4.99
CA ALA A 221 -13.93 18.79 -4.17
C ALA A 221 -15.03 19.80 -4.60
N SER A 222 -14.66 20.88 -5.30
CA SER A 222 -15.60 21.88 -5.82
C SER A 222 -16.18 21.51 -7.19
N GLY A 223 -15.59 20.51 -7.84
CA GLY A 223 -15.93 20.08 -9.20
C GLY A 223 -15.12 20.79 -10.29
N GLU A 224 -14.06 21.52 -9.94
CA GLU A 224 -13.14 22.13 -10.92
C GLU A 224 -12.20 21.06 -11.49
N GLU A 225 -12.07 21.01 -12.82
CA GLU A 225 -11.08 20.15 -13.49
C GLU A 225 -9.66 20.67 -13.20
N VAL A 226 -8.86 19.87 -12.51
CA VAL A 226 -7.49 20.21 -12.11
C VAL A 226 -6.42 19.47 -12.91
N LEU A 227 -6.77 18.33 -13.50
CA LEU A 227 -5.87 17.52 -14.32
C LEU A 227 -6.66 16.70 -15.35
N ARG A 228 -6.18 16.68 -16.59
CA ARG A 228 -6.72 15.83 -17.66
C ARG A 228 -5.58 15.08 -18.34
N ILE A 229 -5.75 13.78 -18.50
CA ILE A 229 -4.78 12.85 -19.06
C ILE A 229 -5.48 12.08 -20.18
N ASP A 230 -4.85 11.97 -21.35
CA ASP A 230 -5.37 11.25 -22.52
C ASP A 230 -4.53 10.01 -22.89
N ASN A 231 -3.58 9.65 -22.03
CA ASN A 231 -2.68 8.50 -22.13
C ASN A 231 -2.54 7.78 -20.77
N ALA A 232 -3.62 7.67 -20.00
CA ALA A 232 -3.61 7.04 -18.68
C ALA A 232 -3.43 5.51 -18.75
N ARG A 233 -2.80 4.94 -17.73
CA ARG A 233 -2.62 3.49 -17.50
C ARG A 233 -3.40 3.07 -16.25
N ILE A 234 -4.71 3.28 -16.26
CA ILE A 234 -5.61 2.90 -15.16
C ILE A 234 -6.39 1.65 -15.58
N SER A 235 -6.42 0.59 -14.78
CA SER A 235 -7.03 -0.69 -15.20
C SER A 235 -8.48 -0.54 -15.67
N ALA A 236 -8.81 -1.09 -16.85
CA ALA A 236 -10.17 -1.08 -17.38
C ALA A 236 -11.04 -2.25 -16.89
N TYR A 237 -10.42 -3.37 -16.52
CA TYR A 237 -11.12 -4.63 -16.24
C TYR A 237 -11.56 -4.76 -14.78
N GLY A 238 -10.76 -4.26 -13.84
CA GLY A 238 -11.01 -4.38 -12.41
C GLY A 238 -10.05 -3.50 -11.63
N SER A 239 -9.76 -3.86 -10.40
CA SER A 239 -8.87 -3.10 -9.55
C SER A 239 -8.07 -4.00 -8.63
N GLN A 240 -6.75 -4.01 -8.80
CA GLN A 240 -5.90 -4.48 -7.72
C GLN A 240 -5.60 -3.29 -6.79
N LEU A 241 -5.92 -3.47 -5.51
CA LEU A 241 -5.68 -2.48 -4.46
C LEU A 241 -4.30 -2.73 -3.87
N ALA A 242 -3.58 -1.68 -3.50
CA ALA A 242 -2.30 -1.83 -2.80
C ALA A 242 -2.00 -0.70 -1.83
N ILE A 243 -1.29 -1.03 -0.76
CA ILE A 243 -0.66 -0.12 0.18
C ILE A 243 0.83 -0.45 0.16
N THR A 244 1.67 0.52 -0.14
CA THR A 244 3.08 0.26 -0.40
C THR A 244 4.01 1.25 0.29
N THR A 245 5.22 0.76 0.59
CA THR A 245 6.35 1.54 1.07
C THR A 245 7.60 1.18 0.27
N ARG A 246 8.41 2.20 -0.07
CA ARG A 246 9.74 2.02 -0.67
C ARG A 246 10.81 2.74 0.13
N ALA A 247 11.54 1.95 0.92
CA ALA A 247 12.55 2.41 1.88
C ALA A 247 11.98 3.48 2.83
N GLN A 248 10.72 3.31 3.24
CA GLN A 248 9.99 4.17 4.16
C GLN A 248 9.22 3.33 5.17
N THR A 249 8.53 3.99 6.09
CA THR A 249 7.65 3.36 7.08
C THR A 249 6.26 3.96 6.98
N ALA A 250 5.24 3.11 7.03
CA ALA A 250 3.85 3.52 7.17
C ALA A 250 3.15 2.58 8.15
N HIS A 251 2.16 3.11 8.85
CA HIS A 251 1.32 2.38 9.78
C HIS A 251 -0.10 2.35 9.24
N ILE A 252 -0.75 1.19 9.29
CA ILE A 252 -2.09 0.98 8.74
C ILE A 252 -2.98 0.32 9.77
N ASP A 253 -4.20 0.84 9.90
CA ASP A 253 -5.23 0.33 10.79
C ASP A 253 -6.63 0.40 10.13
N ASN A 254 -7.63 -0.22 10.76
CA ASN A 254 -9.04 -0.16 10.38
C ASN A 254 -9.29 -0.40 8.88
N LEU A 255 -8.65 -1.41 8.30
CA LEU A 255 -8.80 -1.74 6.89
C LEU A 255 -10.20 -2.32 6.63
N ILE A 256 -10.99 -1.61 5.85
CA ILE A 256 -12.37 -1.95 5.49
C ILE A 256 -12.47 -2.04 3.98
N LEU A 257 -12.96 -3.17 3.49
CA LEU A 257 -13.24 -3.41 2.09
C LEU A 257 -14.68 -3.91 1.93
N THR A 258 -15.49 -3.18 1.15
CA THR A 258 -16.89 -3.51 0.86
C THR A 258 -17.10 -3.62 -0.65
N TYR A 259 -17.67 -4.74 -1.11
CA TYR A 259 -17.97 -5.04 -2.52
C TYR A 259 -19.13 -6.05 -2.60
N GLU A 260 -19.72 -6.25 -3.78
CA GLU A 260 -20.75 -7.28 -3.98
C GLU A 260 -20.18 -8.67 -3.63
N GLY A 261 -20.83 -9.37 -2.69
CA GLY A 261 -20.34 -10.66 -2.18
C GLY A 261 -19.50 -10.59 -0.91
N SER A 262 -19.12 -9.39 -0.45
CA SER A 262 -18.49 -9.23 0.86
C SER A 262 -19.50 -9.51 1.99
N THR A 263 -19.25 -10.50 2.84
CA THR A 263 -20.05 -10.72 4.05
C THR A 263 -19.82 -9.55 5.01
N PRO A 264 -20.87 -8.87 5.50
CA PRO A 264 -20.70 -7.87 6.56
C PRO A 264 -20.15 -8.56 7.81
N SER A 265 -19.06 -8.01 8.37
CA SER A 265 -18.56 -8.44 9.68
C SER A 265 -19.58 -8.01 10.74
N PRO A 266 -19.93 -8.87 11.72
CA PRO A 266 -20.81 -8.44 12.81
C PRO A 266 -20.17 -7.26 13.56
N GLU A 267 -20.93 -6.18 13.69
CA GLU A 267 -20.60 -5.03 14.54
C GLU A 267 -20.38 -5.53 15.99
N PRO A 268 -19.33 -5.08 16.70
CA PRO A 268 -19.10 -5.51 18.07
C PRO A 268 -20.30 -5.13 18.94
N GLU A 269 -20.92 -6.13 19.56
CA GLU A 269 -21.99 -5.94 20.54
C GLU A 269 -21.45 -5.06 21.67
N VAL A 270 -22.09 -3.90 21.88
CA VAL A 270 -21.81 -3.04 23.04
C VAL A 270 -22.08 -3.86 24.29
N THR A 271 -21.02 -4.40 24.89
CA THR A 271 -21.10 -5.13 26.15
C THR A 271 -21.35 -4.11 27.25
N GLU A 272 -22.60 -4.02 27.73
CA GLU A 272 -22.93 -3.23 28.92
C GLU A 272 -22.08 -3.73 30.10
N THR A 273 -21.25 -2.83 30.64
CA THR A 273 -20.42 -3.10 31.82
C THR A 273 -21.32 -3.40 33.03
N PRO A 274 -21.19 -4.56 33.71
CA PRO A 274 -21.99 -4.82 34.90
C PRO A 274 -21.54 -3.91 36.05
N THR A 275 -22.48 -3.14 36.58
CA THR A 275 -22.26 -2.31 37.77
C THR A 275 -22.05 -3.19 39.00
N SER A 276 -20.88 -3.04 39.63
CA SER A 276 -20.48 -3.69 40.86
C SER A 276 -21.48 -3.49 42.01
N THR A 277 -21.90 -4.57 42.67
CA THR A 277 -22.35 -4.52 44.07
C THR A 277 -21.77 -5.70 44.85
N LYS A 278 -20.91 -5.39 45.82
CA LYS A 278 -20.38 -6.32 46.84
C LYS A 278 -21.51 -6.80 47.76
N ASN A 279 -21.57 -8.11 48.06
CA ASN A 279 -21.52 -8.58 49.46
C ASN A 279 -21.18 -10.07 49.61
N SER A 280 -20.55 -10.35 50.75
CA SER A 280 -19.83 -11.55 51.22
C SER A 280 -20.58 -12.89 51.28
N SER A 281 -19.83 -14.01 51.21
CA SER A 281 -19.61 -14.94 52.36
C SER A 281 -19.01 -16.32 51.98
N ALA A 282 -17.91 -16.68 52.66
CA ALA A 282 -17.43 -17.99 53.15
C ALA A 282 -17.08 -19.20 52.22
N THR A 283 -15.84 -19.67 52.40
CA THR A 283 -15.13 -20.95 52.07
C THR A 283 -15.74 -22.15 52.89
N PRO A 284 -15.50 -23.48 52.63
CA PRO A 284 -14.27 -24.08 52.08
C PRO A 284 -14.30 -25.33 51.16
N SER A 285 -13.11 -25.57 50.57
CA SER A 285 -12.46 -26.73 49.92
C SER A 285 -12.96 -28.17 50.21
N PRO A 286 -12.65 -29.14 49.31
CA PRO A 286 -11.42 -29.94 49.47
C PRO A 286 -10.59 -30.19 48.20
N THR A 287 -9.30 -30.41 48.49
CA THR A 287 -8.11 -30.85 47.77
C THR A 287 -8.26 -32.03 46.81
N GLU A 288 -7.50 -32.02 45.69
CA GLU A 288 -6.79 -33.21 45.20
C GLU A 288 -5.50 -32.83 44.46
N ASN A 289 -4.38 -33.42 44.90
CA ASN A 289 -3.05 -33.38 44.29
C ASN A 289 -2.93 -34.50 43.26
N ILE A 290 -2.35 -34.25 42.07
CA ILE A 290 -1.45 -35.21 41.40
C ILE A 290 -0.30 -34.46 40.72
N GLU A 291 0.91 -34.97 40.96
CA GLU A 291 2.22 -34.53 40.47
C GLU A 291 2.59 -35.22 39.14
N LYS A 292 3.30 -34.49 38.27
CA LYS A 292 4.33 -34.90 37.27
C LYS A 292 4.06 -35.97 36.21
N THR A 293 4.35 -35.60 34.96
CA THR A 293 5.44 -36.22 34.18
C THR A 293 5.94 -35.29 33.06
N ASN A 294 7.28 -35.25 32.90
CA ASN A 294 8.01 -34.67 31.78
C ASN A 294 7.75 -35.45 30.49
N ASP A 295 7.84 -34.80 29.33
CA ASP A 295 8.57 -35.38 28.20
C ASP A 295 9.16 -34.28 27.29
N ASP A 296 10.49 -34.32 27.19
CA ASP A 296 11.30 -33.62 26.19
C ASP A 296 11.24 -34.44 24.89
N SER A 297 11.01 -33.79 23.74
CA SER A 297 11.55 -34.35 22.49
C SER A 297 12.09 -33.22 21.63
N SER A 298 13.39 -33.34 21.40
CA SER A 298 14.31 -32.46 20.71
C SER A 298 13.98 -32.25 19.22
N GLY A 299 13.84 -30.99 18.83
CA GLY A 299 13.92 -30.53 17.45
C GLY A 299 15.34 -30.63 16.89
N MET A 300 15.45 -31.31 15.76
CA MET A 300 16.70 -31.56 15.04
C MET A 300 17.10 -30.33 14.23
N GLN A 301 18.34 -29.88 14.44
CA GLN A 301 19.02 -28.85 13.66
C GLN A 301 19.22 -29.31 12.21
N LEU A 302 19.07 -28.39 11.25
CA LEU A 302 19.83 -28.45 10.01
C LEU A 302 20.23 -27.03 9.56
N ALA A 303 21.53 -26.81 9.53
CA ALA A 303 22.19 -25.57 9.22
C ALA A 303 22.34 -25.33 7.70
N GLU A 304 22.11 -24.07 7.33
CA GLU A 304 22.92 -23.19 6.46
C GLU A 304 23.43 -23.68 5.08
N LYS A 305 23.05 -22.92 4.04
CA LYS A 305 23.97 -22.09 3.22
C LYS A 305 23.18 -21.25 2.21
N ILE A 306 23.07 -19.94 2.44
CA ILE A 306 22.72 -18.96 1.39
C ILE A 306 23.84 -17.93 1.29
N ILE A 307 24.36 -17.77 0.07
CA ILE A 307 25.41 -16.84 -0.31
C ILE A 307 24.79 -15.43 -0.36
N VAL A 308 25.23 -14.53 0.52
CA VAL A 308 24.85 -13.11 0.51
C VAL A 308 25.70 -12.38 -0.53
N VAL A 309 25.07 -11.89 -1.59
CA VAL A 309 25.63 -10.87 -2.48
C VAL A 309 24.94 -9.55 -2.15
N GLY A 310 25.49 -8.80 -1.19
CA GLY A 310 24.97 -7.50 -0.79
C GLY A 310 26.07 -6.46 -0.72
N VAL A 311 26.36 -5.77 -1.85
CA VAL A 311 27.25 -4.59 -1.85
C VAL A 311 26.82 -3.45 -2.81
N ALA A 312 25.82 -3.59 -3.69
CA ALA A 312 25.59 -2.57 -4.74
C ALA A 312 24.86 -1.27 -4.29
N VAL A 313 24.09 -1.26 -3.21
CA VAL A 313 23.17 -0.13 -2.91
C VAL A 313 23.87 1.10 -2.29
N ILE A 314 24.97 0.92 -1.56
CA ILE A 314 25.64 2.03 -0.86
C ILE A 314 26.37 2.98 -1.84
N ILE A 315 26.80 2.48 -3.01
CA ILE A 315 27.53 3.30 -3.99
C ILE A 315 26.58 4.31 -4.68
N VAL A 316 25.33 3.93 -4.91
CA VAL A 316 24.36 4.79 -5.62
C VAL A 316 23.95 6.00 -4.78
N VAL A 317 23.71 5.82 -3.48
CA VAL A 317 23.41 6.94 -2.55
C VAL A 317 24.59 7.91 -2.45
N GLY A 318 25.82 7.38 -2.43
CA GLY A 318 27.03 8.21 -2.43
C GLY A 318 27.19 9.06 -3.69
N ILE A 319 26.88 8.51 -4.87
CA ILE A 319 26.98 9.26 -6.14
C ILE A 319 25.91 10.36 -6.21
N ILE A 320 24.67 10.08 -5.77
CA ILE A 320 23.58 11.07 -5.76
C ILE A 320 23.95 12.27 -4.86
N LEU A 321 24.49 12.02 -3.66
CA LEU A 321 24.91 13.10 -2.76
C LEU A 321 26.07 13.94 -3.30
N VAL A 322 27.03 13.32 -4.03
CA VAL A 322 28.15 14.04 -4.64
C VAL A 322 27.69 14.90 -5.82
N VAL A 323 26.74 14.42 -6.64
CA VAL A 323 26.18 15.20 -7.76
C VAL A 323 25.34 16.38 -7.24
N LEU A 324 24.53 16.17 -6.20
CA LEU A 324 23.74 17.25 -5.59
C LEU A 324 24.63 18.32 -4.93
N LYS A 325 25.77 17.93 -4.34
CA LYS A 325 26.71 18.89 -3.73
C LYS A 325 27.51 19.68 -4.77
N ARG A 326 27.69 19.16 -5.98
CA ARG A 326 28.35 19.88 -7.10
C ARG A 326 27.45 20.86 -7.83
N ARG A 327 26.11 20.70 -7.77
CA ARG A 327 25.16 21.64 -8.38
C ARG A 327 24.88 22.90 -7.55
N LYS A 328 25.33 22.94 -6.27
CA LYS A 328 25.15 24.09 -5.36
C LYS A 328 26.41 24.99 -5.23
N LYS A 329 27.33 24.97 -6.19
CA LYS A 329 28.47 25.91 -6.26
C LYS A 329 28.58 26.52 -7.65
#